data_AF-A0A1M4SWU7-F1
#
_entry.id   AF-A0A1M4SWU7-F1
#
_cell.length_a   1.000
_cell.length_b   1.000
_cell.length_c   1.000
_cell.angle_alpha   90.00
_cell.angle_beta   90.00
_cell.angle_gamma   90.00
#
_symmetry.space_group_name_H-M   'P 1'
#
loop_
_entity.id
_entity.type
_entity.pdbx_description
1 polymer ?
#
loop_
_entity_poly.entity_id
_entity_poly.type
_entity_poly.pdbx_seq_one_letter_code
_entity_poly.pdbx_strand_id
1 'polypeptide(L)'
;MRKSNLLLCLVSIALLQVQCNSNEPKTLVAGESTFNGFESQVEWGRHLVIVSACHDCHSPKKMTAEGMVIDSSRMLSGHIAGSPEPNVNKKEMQQKGLVVTNDLTTWVGPWGTSYTANLTSDATGIGNWTEAQFMLAIKEGKYKGLPGSRNLLPPMPWQMYRNLTDEELKAIFAYLQTTNPVKNIVPQPLPPAAK
;
A
#
# COMPACT_ATOMS: atom_id res chain seq x y z
N MET A 1 93.91 -40.96 3.29
CA MET A 1 93.90 -40.98 1.81
C MET A 1 92.46 -41.27 1.36
N ARG A 2 91.66 -40.23 1.11
CA ARG A 2 91.08 -39.84 -0.20
C ARG A 2 90.60 -40.98 -1.13
N LYS A 3 89.28 -40.95 -1.41
CA LYS A 3 88.49 -41.25 -2.64
C LYS A 3 87.21 -42.01 -2.23
N SER A 4 86.04 -41.41 -2.02
CA SER A 4 85.13 -40.61 -2.87
C SER A 4 84.50 -41.37 -4.04
N ASN A 5 83.15 -41.33 -4.04
CA ASN A 5 82.16 -41.52 -5.11
C ASN A 5 81.48 -42.91 -5.19
N LEU A 6 80.19 -42.98 -4.84
CA LEU A 6 79.15 -42.97 -5.87
C LEU A 6 77.78 -42.56 -5.30
N LEU A 7 77.18 -41.62 -6.02
CA LEU A 7 75.88 -40.97 -5.90
C LEU A 7 74.70 -41.96 -5.79
N LEU A 8 73.76 -41.69 -4.87
CA LEU A 8 72.37 -42.11 -5.04
C LEU A 8 71.45 -40.93 -4.64
N CYS A 9 70.94 -40.23 -5.65
CA CYS A 9 69.94 -39.17 -5.50
C CYS A 9 68.58 -39.81 -5.21
N LEU A 10 68.07 -39.65 -3.99
CA LEU A 10 66.65 -39.82 -3.68
C LEU A 10 66.00 -38.44 -3.68
N VAL A 11 65.22 -38.17 -4.73
CA VAL A 11 64.40 -36.97 -4.88
C VAL A 11 63.17 -37.15 -3.98
N SER A 12 63.18 -36.49 -2.82
CA SER A 12 61.97 -36.31 -2.02
C SER A 12 61.12 -35.21 -2.65
N ILE A 13 59.98 -35.60 -3.23
CA ILE A 13 58.97 -34.69 -3.77
C ILE A 13 58.38 -33.90 -2.60
N ALA A 14 58.79 -32.64 -2.45
CA ALA A 14 58.15 -31.70 -1.55
C ALA A 14 56.81 -31.26 -2.19
N LEU A 15 55.69 -31.73 -1.62
CA LEU A 15 54.36 -31.20 -1.91
C LEU A 15 54.30 -29.74 -1.41
N LEU A 16 54.60 -28.80 -2.30
CA LEU A 16 54.29 -27.39 -2.13
C LEU A 16 52.77 -27.22 -2.15
N GLN A 17 52.19 -27.06 -0.97
CA GLN A 17 50.84 -26.53 -0.79
C GLN A 17 50.84 -25.11 -1.36
N VAL A 18 50.45 -24.97 -2.62
CA VAL A 18 50.03 -23.68 -3.17
C VAL A 18 48.65 -23.42 -2.56
N GLN A 19 48.62 -22.75 -1.41
CA GLN A 19 47.42 -22.01 -1.01
C GLN A 19 47.22 -20.93 -2.08
N CYS A 20 46.31 -21.18 -3.02
CA CYS A 20 45.70 -20.11 -3.81
C CYS A 20 44.99 -19.18 -2.82
N ASN A 21 45.64 -18.09 -2.44
CA ASN A 21 44.98 -16.96 -1.82
C ASN A 21 44.19 -16.25 -2.92
N SER A 22 43.00 -16.77 -3.23
CA SER A 22 42.05 -16.08 -4.09
C SER A 22 41.48 -14.90 -3.32
N ASN A 23 42.20 -13.77 -3.34
CA ASN A 23 41.57 -12.47 -3.19
C ASN A 23 40.68 -12.26 -4.43
N GLU A 24 39.51 -12.89 -4.43
CA GLU A 24 38.44 -12.43 -5.30
C GLU A 24 38.09 -10.99 -4.85
N PRO A 25 37.98 -10.03 -5.78
CA PRO A 25 37.33 -8.79 -5.43
C PRO A 25 35.93 -9.16 -4.95
N LYS A 26 35.60 -8.84 -3.69
CA LYS A 26 34.22 -8.89 -3.21
C LYS A 26 33.39 -8.11 -4.22
N THR A 27 32.69 -8.82 -5.10
CA THR A 27 31.60 -8.27 -5.87
C THR A 27 30.73 -7.58 -4.84
N LEU A 28 30.62 -6.26 -4.94
CA LEU A 28 29.68 -5.51 -4.13
C LEU A 28 28.32 -6.12 -4.45
N VAL A 29 27.82 -6.95 -3.54
CA VAL A 29 26.43 -7.39 -3.58
C VAL A 29 25.65 -6.09 -3.57
N ALA A 30 24.99 -5.78 -4.69
CA ALA A 30 24.03 -4.69 -4.76
C ALA A 30 23.15 -4.84 -3.52
N GLY A 31 23.21 -3.87 -2.61
CA GLY A 31 22.61 -3.99 -1.28
C GLY A 31 21.18 -4.47 -1.41
N GLU A 32 20.79 -5.42 -0.57
CA GLU A 32 19.38 -5.84 -0.43
C GLU A 32 18.53 -4.57 -0.38
N SER A 33 17.72 -4.35 -1.41
CA SER A 33 16.86 -3.16 -1.44
C SER A 33 15.91 -3.27 -0.26
N THR A 34 16.03 -2.37 0.71
CA THR A 34 15.15 -2.28 1.89
C THR A 34 13.68 -2.01 1.55
N PHE A 35 13.38 -1.66 0.30
CA PHE A 35 12.04 -1.33 -0.19
C PHE A 35 11.63 -2.21 -1.38
N ASN A 36 11.97 -3.50 -1.37
CA ASN A 36 11.50 -4.48 -2.38
C ASN A 36 11.80 -4.11 -3.85
N GLY A 37 12.99 -3.57 -4.12
CA GLY A 37 13.48 -3.16 -5.43
C GLY A 37 13.20 -1.70 -5.81
N PHE A 38 12.49 -0.93 -4.97
CA PHE A 38 12.16 0.48 -5.24
C PHE A 38 13.21 1.45 -4.70
N GLU A 39 13.35 2.61 -5.36
CA GLU A 39 14.34 3.65 -5.04
C GLU A 39 14.15 4.27 -3.64
N SER A 40 12.93 4.25 -3.11
CA SER A 40 12.60 4.78 -1.79
C SER A 40 11.35 4.11 -1.21
N GLN A 41 11.14 4.29 0.10
CA GLN A 41 9.90 3.88 0.78
C GLN A 41 8.66 4.53 0.15
N VAL A 42 8.77 5.79 -0.26
CA VAL A 42 7.66 6.55 -0.90
C VAL A 42 7.32 5.96 -2.26
N GLU A 43 8.32 5.63 -3.08
CA GLU A 43 8.07 5.00 -4.39
C GLU A 43 7.49 3.59 -4.26
N TRP A 44 7.94 2.81 -3.28
CA TRP A 44 7.32 1.52 -2.98
C TRP A 44 5.87 1.70 -2.51
N GLY A 45 5.61 2.67 -1.65
CA GLY A 45 4.27 3.03 -1.19
C GLY A 45 3.35 3.45 -2.32
N ARG A 46 3.85 4.25 -3.26
CA ARG A 46 3.12 4.65 -4.47
C ARG A 46 2.74 3.44 -5.30
N HIS A 47 3.68 2.52 -5.52
CA HIS A 47 3.42 1.27 -6.21
C HIS A 47 2.32 0.47 -5.51
N LEU A 48 2.43 0.27 -4.19
CA LEU A 48 1.45 -0.46 -3.39
C LEU A 48 0.04 0.16 -3.45
N VAL A 49 -0.06 1.49 -3.38
CA VAL A 49 -1.35 2.21 -3.52
C VAL A 49 -2.00 1.97 -4.89
N ILE A 50 -1.20 1.87 -5.95
CA ILE A 50 -1.68 1.57 -7.31
C ILE A 50 -2.13 0.11 -7.41
N VAL A 51 -1.26 -0.84 -7.06
CA VAL A 51 -1.55 -2.27 -7.28
C VAL A 51 -2.57 -2.85 -6.30
N SER A 52 -2.73 -2.21 -5.14
CA SER A 52 -3.78 -2.55 -4.15
C SER A 52 -5.12 -1.86 -4.45
N ALA A 53 -5.24 -1.17 -5.58
CA ALA A 53 -6.46 -0.54 -6.07
C ALA A 53 -7.08 0.51 -5.12
N CYS A 54 -6.27 1.23 -4.33
CA CYS A 54 -6.80 2.26 -3.44
C CYS A 54 -7.48 3.40 -4.22
N HIS A 55 -6.98 3.68 -5.43
CA HIS A 55 -7.54 4.70 -6.31
C HIS A 55 -8.97 4.40 -6.77
N ASP A 56 -9.39 3.14 -6.84
CA ASP A 56 -10.68 2.74 -7.43
C ASP A 56 -11.85 3.37 -6.68
N CYS A 57 -11.77 3.38 -5.35
CA CYS A 57 -12.79 3.99 -4.48
C CYS A 57 -12.37 5.38 -3.98
N HIS A 58 -11.08 5.59 -3.67
CA HIS A 58 -10.65 6.84 -3.03
C HIS A 58 -10.33 7.98 -4.00
N SER A 59 -10.39 7.78 -5.31
CA SER A 59 -10.26 8.86 -6.29
C SER A 59 -11.58 9.01 -7.06
N PRO A 60 -12.25 10.17 -7.04
CA PRO A 60 -13.42 10.40 -7.88
C PRO A 60 -13.15 10.08 -9.34
N LYS A 61 -14.15 9.53 -10.03
CA LYS A 61 -14.08 9.25 -11.47
C LYS A 61 -14.95 10.20 -12.29
N LYS A 62 -14.54 10.40 -13.53
CA LYS A 62 -15.33 11.03 -14.59
C LYS A 62 -15.74 9.96 -15.59
N MET A 63 -17.00 10.00 -16.01
CA MET A 63 -17.48 9.17 -17.11
C MET A 63 -17.03 9.79 -18.43
N THR A 64 -16.33 9.01 -19.24
CA THR A 64 -15.87 9.36 -20.59
C THR A 64 -16.36 8.31 -21.59
N ALA A 65 -16.11 8.54 -22.89
CA ALA A 65 -16.44 7.54 -23.91
C ALA A 65 -15.61 6.25 -23.73
N GLU A 66 -14.43 6.37 -23.15
CA GLU A 66 -13.50 5.29 -22.83
C GLU A 66 -13.79 4.61 -21.48
N GLY A 67 -14.87 5.03 -20.80
CA GLY A 67 -15.29 4.51 -19.50
C GLY A 67 -14.95 5.43 -18.33
N MET A 68 -14.80 4.84 -17.14
CA MET A 68 -14.46 5.57 -15.92
C MET A 68 -12.98 5.93 -15.89
N VAL A 69 -12.68 7.23 -15.83
CA VAL A 69 -11.30 7.73 -15.72
C VAL A 69 -11.13 8.46 -14.40
N ILE A 70 -9.98 8.29 -13.75
CA ILE A 70 -9.64 9.01 -12.52
C ILE A 70 -9.63 10.51 -12.78
N ASP A 71 -10.31 11.27 -11.92
CA ASP A 71 -10.14 12.72 -11.87
C ASP A 71 -8.76 13.04 -11.25
N SER A 72 -7.78 13.31 -12.11
CA SER A 72 -6.41 13.61 -11.70
C SER A 72 -6.30 14.83 -10.78
N SER A 73 -7.26 15.76 -10.83
CA SER A 73 -7.31 16.93 -9.95
C SER A 73 -7.71 16.61 -8.51
N ARG A 74 -8.22 15.40 -8.27
CA ARG A 74 -8.81 14.95 -6.99
C ARG A 74 -8.38 13.54 -6.60
N MET A 75 -7.21 13.10 -7.04
CA MET A 75 -6.68 11.77 -6.68
C MET A 75 -6.65 11.61 -5.16
N LEU A 76 -7.14 10.46 -4.70
CA LEU A 76 -7.17 10.06 -3.29
C LEU A 76 -8.02 10.97 -2.38
N SER A 77 -8.79 11.94 -2.92
CA SER A 77 -9.58 12.85 -2.09
C SER A 77 -10.86 12.24 -1.52
N GLY A 78 -11.22 11.01 -1.91
CA GLY A 78 -12.46 10.34 -1.55
C GLY A 78 -13.70 11.03 -2.12
N HIS A 79 -14.85 10.78 -1.49
CA HIS A 79 -16.13 11.37 -1.88
C HIS A 79 -16.11 12.89 -1.82
N ILE A 80 -16.58 13.56 -2.88
CA ILE A 80 -16.57 15.01 -2.98
C ILE A 80 -17.65 15.60 -2.07
N ALA A 81 -17.24 16.36 -1.05
CA ALA A 81 -18.16 17.02 -0.14
C ALA A 81 -19.16 17.93 -0.88
N GLY A 82 -20.43 17.84 -0.51
CA GLY A 82 -21.51 18.60 -1.14
C GLY A 82 -22.06 17.98 -2.43
N SER A 83 -21.55 16.82 -2.87
CA SER A 83 -22.18 16.07 -3.95
C SER A 83 -23.60 15.64 -3.56
N PRO A 84 -24.56 15.61 -4.51
CA PRO A 84 -25.90 15.11 -4.23
C PRO A 84 -25.86 13.68 -3.69
N GLU A 85 -26.75 13.38 -2.74
CA GLU A 85 -26.94 12.01 -2.31
C GLU A 85 -27.42 11.14 -3.48
N PRO A 86 -26.97 9.88 -3.57
CA PRO A 86 -27.45 8.99 -4.61
C PRO A 86 -28.95 8.76 -4.46
N ASN A 87 -29.69 8.89 -5.56
CA ASN A 87 -31.10 8.51 -5.58
C ASN A 87 -31.20 6.98 -5.50
N VAL A 88 -31.47 6.46 -4.29
CA VAL A 88 -31.56 5.03 -4.05
C VAL A 88 -33.02 4.58 -4.12
N ASN A 89 -33.34 3.84 -5.17
CA ASN A 89 -34.60 3.11 -5.23
C ASN A 89 -34.53 1.90 -4.27
N LYS A 90 -35.33 1.92 -3.21
CA LYS A 90 -35.33 0.85 -2.18
C LYS A 90 -35.61 -0.54 -2.77
N LYS A 91 -36.54 -0.66 -3.71
CA LYS A 91 -36.89 -1.95 -4.33
C LYS A 91 -35.74 -2.47 -5.17
N GLU A 92 -35.09 -1.60 -5.93
CA GLU A 92 -33.92 -1.95 -6.71
C GLU A 92 -32.74 -2.35 -5.81
N MET A 93 -32.49 -1.60 -4.73
CA MET A 93 -31.44 -1.93 -3.75
C MET A 93 -31.71 -3.28 -3.09
N GLN A 94 -32.96 -3.58 -2.71
CA GLN A 94 -33.33 -4.89 -2.17
C GLN A 94 -33.12 -6.04 -3.18
N GLN A 95 -33.29 -5.77 -4.48
CA GLN A 95 -33.12 -6.76 -5.54
C GLN A 95 -31.66 -6.97 -5.95
N LYS A 96 -30.88 -5.88 -6.04
CA LYS A 96 -29.50 -5.88 -6.53
C LYS A 96 -28.44 -5.96 -5.42
N GLY A 97 -28.83 -5.69 -4.17
CA GLY A 97 -28.00 -5.77 -2.98
C GLY A 97 -27.02 -4.61 -2.77
N LEU A 98 -26.73 -3.83 -3.81
CA LEU A 98 -25.78 -2.73 -3.77
C LEU A 98 -26.16 -1.63 -4.77
N VAL A 99 -25.99 -0.38 -4.35
CA VAL A 99 -25.99 0.80 -5.23
C VAL A 99 -24.67 1.52 -5.07
N VAL A 100 -24.06 1.90 -6.19
CA VAL A 100 -22.81 2.66 -6.24
C VAL A 100 -22.98 3.84 -7.18
N THR A 101 -22.35 4.96 -6.84
CA THR A 101 -22.29 6.17 -7.67
C THR A 101 -21.31 5.99 -8.82
N ASN A 102 -21.49 6.71 -9.93
CA ASN A 102 -20.62 6.59 -11.12
C ASN A 102 -19.17 7.02 -10.86
N ASP A 103 -18.91 7.78 -9.80
CA ASP A 103 -17.56 8.15 -9.39
C ASP A 103 -16.92 7.12 -8.42
N LEU A 104 -17.67 6.06 -8.07
CA LEU A 104 -17.30 5.00 -7.13
C LEU A 104 -16.99 5.47 -5.70
N THR A 105 -17.47 6.66 -5.31
CA THR A 105 -17.13 7.24 -4.00
C THR A 105 -18.21 7.08 -2.93
N THR A 106 -19.44 6.77 -3.33
CA THR A 106 -20.59 6.51 -2.44
C THR A 106 -21.18 5.13 -2.70
N TRP A 107 -21.35 4.35 -1.62
CA TRP A 107 -21.83 2.98 -1.66
C TRP A 107 -23.01 2.81 -0.71
N VAL A 108 -24.06 2.16 -1.17
CA VAL A 108 -25.29 1.93 -0.40
C VAL A 108 -25.63 0.45 -0.40
N GLY A 109 -25.83 -0.11 0.79
CA GLY A 109 -26.24 -1.50 0.97
C GLY A 109 -27.02 -1.71 2.26
N PRO A 110 -27.20 -2.96 2.72
CA PRO A 110 -27.93 -3.27 3.94
C PRO A 110 -27.37 -2.59 5.22
N TRP A 111 -26.10 -2.15 5.17
CA TRP A 111 -25.45 -1.40 6.25
C TRP A 111 -25.73 0.11 6.24
N GLY A 112 -26.45 0.64 5.24
CA GLY A 112 -26.65 2.06 5.02
C GLY A 112 -25.75 2.63 3.93
N THR A 113 -25.41 3.90 4.05
CA THR A 113 -24.58 4.63 3.07
C THR A 113 -23.19 4.86 3.64
N SER A 114 -22.17 4.46 2.90
CA SER A 114 -20.77 4.76 3.17
C SER A 114 -20.19 5.70 2.12
N TYR A 115 -19.37 6.61 2.59
CA TYR A 115 -18.62 7.57 1.77
C TYR A 115 -17.13 7.26 1.89
N THR A 116 -16.44 7.22 0.76
CA THR A 116 -14.99 6.96 0.71
C THR A 116 -14.21 8.13 1.31
N ALA A 117 -13.22 7.82 2.14
CA ALA A 117 -12.48 8.82 2.90
C ALA A 117 -11.46 9.59 2.04
N ASN A 118 -11.14 10.81 2.46
CA ASN A 118 -10.00 11.57 1.95
C ASN A 118 -8.70 10.98 2.49
N LEU A 119 -7.86 10.42 1.60
CA LEU A 119 -6.56 9.83 1.92
C LEU A 119 -5.39 10.77 1.59
N THR A 120 -5.65 12.02 1.19
CA THR A 120 -4.58 12.97 0.90
C THR A 120 -3.87 13.44 2.16
N SER A 121 -2.69 14.04 1.99
CA SER A 121 -1.89 14.67 3.05
C SER A 121 -2.53 15.93 3.66
N ASP A 122 -3.73 16.33 3.22
CA ASP A 122 -4.46 17.45 3.83
C ASP A 122 -4.92 17.12 5.26
N ALA A 123 -5.06 18.14 6.10
CA ALA A 123 -5.54 18.02 7.47
C ALA A 123 -6.97 17.44 7.58
N THR A 124 -7.80 17.58 6.54
CA THR A 124 -9.13 16.96 6.43
C THR A 124 -9.08 15.51 5.94
N GLY A 125 -7.93 15.07 5.43
CA GLY A 125 -7.62 13.69 5.09
C GLY A 125 -6.78 13.01 6.18
N ILE A 126 -5.62 12.47 5.80
CA ILE A 126 -4.73 11.76 6.72
C ILE A 126 -3.52 12.58 7.18
N GLY A 127 -3.41 13.86 6.79
CA GLY A 127 -2.21 14.68 7.07
C GLY A 127 -1.86 14.84 8.56
N ASN A 128 -2.85 14.68 9.45
CA ASN A 128 -2.66 14.73 10.90
C ASN A 128 -2.63 13.34 11.57
N TRP A 129 -2.68 12.26 10.80
CA TRP A 129 -2.68 10.92 11.36
C TRP A 129 -1.26 10.53 11.74
N THR A 130 -1.13 9.74 12.80
CA THR A 130 0.10 9.04 13.09
C THR A 130 0.16 7.73 12.30
N GLU A 131 1.37 7.21 12.08
CA GLU A 131 1.55 5.87 11.50
C GLU A 131 0.78 4.82 12.31
N ALA A 132 0.83 4.89 13.64
CA ALA A 132 0.11 3.96 14.52
C ALA A 132 -1.41 3.99 14.29
N GLN A 133 -2.01 5.17 14.06
CA GLN A 133 -3.42 5.27 13.71
C GLN A 133 -3.70 4.63 12.35
N PHE A 134 -2.86 4.88 11.34
CA PHE A 134 -3.02 4.24 10.04
C PHE A 134 -2.96 2.70 10.14
N MET A 135 -1.95 2.19 10.85
CA MET A 135 -1.78 0.75 11.09
C MET A 135 -3.00 0.15 11.80
N LEU A 136 -3.51 0.80 12.85
CA LEU A 136 -4.70 0.34 13.56
C LEU A 136 -5.96 0.37 12.67
N ALA A 137 -6.09 1.39 11.82
CA ALA A 137 -7.21 1.50 10.90
C ALA A 137 -7.24 0.34 9.90
N ILE A 138 -6.09 -0.05 9.35
CA ILE A 138 -6.03 -1.12 8.34
C ILE A 138 -6.01 -2.51 8.98
N LYS A 139 -5.24 -2.72 10.05
CA LYS A 139 -5.11 -4.05 10.68
C LYS A 139 -6.35 -4.48 11.45
N GLU A 140 -7.04 -3.55 12.09
CA GLU A 140 -8.22 -3.83 12.93
C GLU A 140 -9.52 -3.24 12.37
N GLY A 141 -9.45 -2.54 11.23
CA GLY A 141 -10.62 -1.96 10.61
C GLY A 141 -11.24 -0.85 11.44
N LYS A 142 -10.47 -0.07 12.19
CA LYS A 142 -11.01 0.97 13.10
C LYS A 142 -11.06 2.35 12.45
N TYR A 143 -12.20 3.02 12.57
CA TYR A 143 -12.37 4.35 12.00
C TYR A 143 -11.37 5.35 12.61
N LYS A 144 -10.61 6.03 11.73
CA LYS A 144 -9.51 6.93 12.08
C LYS A 144 -8.38 6.30 12.91
N GLY A 145 -8.30 4.96 12.97
CA GLY A 145 -7.33 4.30 13.84
C GLY A 145 -7.54 4.64 15.31
N LEU A 146 -8.79 4.77 15.75
CA LEU A 146 -9.12 5.09 17.13
C LEU A 146 -9.68 3.86 17.85
N PRO A 147 -9.10 3.45 18.99
CA PRO A 147 -9.68 2.38 19.82
C PRO A 147 -11.13 2.69 20.22
N GLY A 148 -11.98 1.67 20.20
CA GLY A 148 -13.40 1.82 20.55
C GLY A 148 -14.26 2.55 19.51
N SER A 149 -13.67 3.05 18.42
CA SER A 149 -14.44 3.59 17.29
C SER A 149 -15.20 2.50 16.54
N ARG A 150 -16.17 2.93 15.73
CA ARG A 150 -16.85 2.03 14.78
C ARG A 150 -15.85 1.39 13.81
N ASN A 151 -16.25 0.27 13.23
CA ASN A 151 -15.47 -0.32 12.16
C ASN A 151 -15.50 0.55 10.88
N LEU A 152 -14.50 0.38 10.02
CA LEU A 152 -14.52 0.82 8.63
C LEU A 152 -15.70 0.14 7.94
N LEU A 153 -16.45 0.94 7.17
CA LEU A 153 -17.69 0.48 6.56
C LEU A 153 -17.40 -0.18 5.21
N PRO A 154 -18.25 -1.13 4.77
CA PRO A 154 -18.16 -1.69 3.44
C PRO A 154 -18.24 -0.59 2.36
N PRO A 155 -17.61 -0.79 1.19
CA PRO A 155 -16.86 -1.99 0.79
C PRO A 155 -15.37 -1.95 1.15
N MET A 156 -14.91 -1.06 2.04
CA MET A 156 -13.47 -0.91 2.35
C MET A 156 -12.85 -2.26 2.76
N PRO A 157 -11.91 -2.84 1.98
CA PRO A 157 -11.48 -4.23 2.15
C PRO A 157 -10.34 -4.38 3.16
N TRP A 158 -10.49 -3.79 4.35
CA TRP A 158 -9.46 -3.81 5.38
C TRP A 158 -9.11 -5.24 5.85
N GLN A 159 -10.05 -6.18 5.77
CA GLN A 159 -9.80 -7.60 6.08
C GLN A 159 -8.83 -8.27 5.10
N MET A 160 -8.69 -7.72 3.89
CA MET A 160 -7.68 -8.16 2.94
C MET A 160 -6.36 -7.44 3.21
N TYR A 161 -6.40 -6.11 3.37
CA TYR A 161 -5.21 -5.29 3.58
C TYR A 161 -4.50 -5.52 4.91
N ARG A 162 -5.17 -6.06 5.92
CA ARG A 162 -4.52 -6.46 7.19
C ARG A 162 -3.44 -7.55 7.01
N ASN A 163 -3.39 -8.21 5.85
CA ASN A 163 -2.38 -9.22 5.53
C ASN A 163 -1.12 -8.64 4.87
N LEU A 164 -1.13 -7.34 4.53
CA LEU A 164 0.09 -6.63 4.12
C LEU A 164 1.08 -6.63 5.29
N THR A 165 2.37 -6.69 4.98
CA THR A 165 3.41 -6.58 6.01
C THR A 165 3.43 -5.19 6.63
N ASP A 166 4.08 -5.06 7.77
CA ASP A 166 4.22 -3.77 8.44
C ASP A 166 5.01 -2.79 7.57
N GLU A 167 6.03 -3.27 6.85
CA GLU A 167 6.83 -2.48 5.93
C GLU A 167 6.01 -1.98 4.74
N GLU A 168 5.13 -2.82 4.18
CA GLU A 168 4.22 -2.44 3.09
C GLU A 168 3.23 -1.36 3.55
N LEU A 169 2.61 -1.53 4.73
CA LEU A 169 1.67 -0.55 5.27
C LEU A 169 2.37 0.78 5.61
N LYS A 170 3.59 0.73 6.16
CA LYS A 170 4.42 1.92 6.40
C LYS A 170 4.78 2.62 5.10
N ALA A 171 5.11 1.87 4.06
CA ALA A 171 5.39 2.43 2.73
C ALA A 171 4.16 3.13 2.15
N ILE A 172 2.98 2.48 2.19
CA ILE A 172 1.71 3.09 1.78
C ILE A 172 1.48 4.39 2.56
N PHE A 173 1.60 4.37 3.89
CA PHE A 173 1.41 5.56 4.71
C PHE A 173 2.39 6.69 4.35
N ALA A 174 3.68 6.37 4.20
CA ALA A 174 4.71 7.32 3.80
C ALA A 174 4.37 7.99 2.46
N TYR A 175 3.93 7.22 1.46
CA TYR A 175 3.48 7.79 0.19
C TYR A 175 2.25 8.70 0.36
N LEU A 176 1.23 8.25 1.08
CA LEU A 176 0.01 9.04 1.27
C LEU A 176 0.29 10.40 1.95
N GLN A 177 1.27 10.45 2.87
CA GLN A 177 1.75 11.70 3.50
C GLN A 177 2.43 12.67 2.53
N THR A 178 2.84 12.23 1.33
CA THR A 178 3.48 13.06 0.29
C THR A 178 2.54 13.50 -0.83
N THR A 179 1.28 13.04 -0.81
CA THR A 179 0.31 13.36 -1.87
C THR A 179 0.00 14.85 -1.94
N ASN A 180 -0.52 15.33 -3.09
CA ASN A 180 -1.05 16.69 -3.18
C ASN A 180 -2.24 16.85 -2.21
N PRO A 181 -2.19 17.82 -1.27
CA PRO A 181 -3.24 17.99 -0.28
C PRO A 181 -4.52 18.52 -0.93
N VAL A 182 -5.65 17.85 -0.66
CA VAL A 182 -6.97 18.30 -1.09
C VAL A 182 -7.87 18.47 0.13
N LYS A 183 -8.24 19.73 0.43
CA LYS A 183 -9.20 20.04 1.49
C LYS A 183 -10.59 19.51 1.11
N ASN A 184 -11.03 18.46 1.80
CA ASN A 184 -12.29 17.79 1.56
C ASN A 184 -12.80 17.08 2.82
N ILE A 185 -13.87 17.62 3.42
CA ILE A 185 -14.52 17.04 4.61
C ILE A 185 -15.61 16.10 4.14
N VAL A 186 -15.30 14.81 4.08
CA VAL A 186 -16.26 13.75 3.70
C VAL A 186 -17.38 13.68 4.76
N PRO A 187 -18.67 13.60 4.34
CA PRO A 187 -19.80 13.50 5.26
C PRO A 187 -19.78 12.22 6.09
N GLN A 188 -20.51 12.23 7.21
CA GLN A 188 -20.69 11.01 7.99
C GLN A 188 -21.57 10.00 7.25
N PRO A 189 -21.32 8.69 7.43
CA PRO A 189 -22.16 7.66 6.84
C PRO A 189 -23.61 7.76 7.35
N LEU A 190 -24.55 7.37 6.50
CA LEU A 190 -25.97 7.30 6.86
C LEU A 190 -26.31 5.89 7.34
N PRO A 191 -27.14 5.74 8.38
CA PRO A 191 -27.60 4.42 8.81
C PRO A 191 -28.43 3.74 7.70
N PRO A 192 -28.69 2.42 7.81
CA PRO A 192 -29.68 1.78 6.97
C PRO A 192 -31.00 2.55 7.03
N ALA A 193 -31.68 2.69 5.90
CA ALA A 193 -33.06 3.19 5.91
C ALA A 193 -33.87 2.31 6.87
N ALA A 194 -34.63 2.94 7.78
CA ALA A 194 -35.53 2.21 8.66
C ALA A 194 -36.42 1.26 7.83
N LYS A 195 -36.56 0.04 8.32
CA LYS A 195 -37.39 -1.00 7.69
C LYS A 195 -38.82 -0.52 7.52
#